data_AF-A0AAV9N710-F1
#
_entry.id   AF-A0AAV9N710-F1
#
_cell.length_a   1.000
_cell.length_b   1.000
_cell.length_c   1.000
_cell.angle_alpha   90.00
_cell.angle_beta   90.00
_cell.angle_gamma   90.00
#
_symmetry.space_group_name_H-M   'P 1'
#
loop_
_entity.id
_entity.type
_entity.pdbx_description
1 polymer ?
#
loop_
_entity_poly.entity_id
_entity_poly.type
_entity_poly.pdbx_seq_one_letter_code
_entity_poly.pdbx_strand_id
1 'polypeptide(L)'
;MSLKNMSGEQQPFLQYSDDLLSVDEHESGHSAHHGKASWSSFLSHLLVFLLTSSVWLAISLAIPAISNSRSVGTADQVQNVTSNAWALDCGDSVEEAKALGCKYDVLLNHWVPAPCVDDEFVQEYQEDDSWAAYYDEDMTHQIMTSDEMSELDIYYTSVRDHVNHCAMIWKKQFYVLFEERSAFDSVIVTPYHTDHCAQYLSDVTAQNLTSSTRVEVGFAGCWMKE
;
A
#
# COMPACT_ATOMS: atom_id res chain seq x y z
N MET A 1 17.30 47.67 -12.13
CA MET A 1 15.89 47.38 -11.75
C MET A 1 15.70 45.90 -11.98
N SER A 2 15.68 45.14 -10.88
CA SER A 2 15.59 43.68 -10.87
C SER A 2 14.11 43.28 -10.92
N LEU A 3 13.73 42.31 -11.75
CA LEU A 3 12.42 41.68 -11.68
C LEU A 3 12.59 40.16 -11.64
N LYS A 4 11.84 39.59 -10.71
CA LYS A 4 11.93 38.27 -10.09
C LYS A 4 11.50 37.12 -11.01
N ASN A 5 12.11 35.97 -10.77
CA ASN A 5 11.59 34.63 -11.03
C ASN A 5 10.22 34.41 -10.37
N MET A 6 9.34 33.69 -11.06
CA MET A 6 8.28 32.85 -10.46
C MET A 6 8.13 31.59 -11.30
N SER A 7 8.81 30.51 -10.90
CA SER A 7 8.41 29.14 -11.22
C SER A 7 7.73 28.59 -9.97
N GLY A 8 6.41 28.50 -9.99
CA GLY A 8 5.64 27.75 -8.99
C GLY A 8 5.26 26.42 -9.62
N GLU A 9 5.93 25.35 -9.22
CA GLU A 9 5.52 23.98 -9.53
C GLU A 9 4.36 23.66 -8.59
N GLN A 10 3.15 23.63 -9.14
CA GLN A 10 1.95 23.24 -8.41
C GLN A 10 1.86 21.71 -8.50
N GLN A 11 2.36 21.01 -7.48
CA GLN A 11 2.18 19.57 -7.33
C GLN A 11 0.94 19.34 -6.44
N PRO A 12 -0.20 18.86 -6.96
CA PRO A 12 -1.41 18.66 -6.16
C PRO A 12 -1.28 17.51 -5.15
N PHE A 13 -0.37 16.57 -5.40
CA PHE A 13 -0.33 15.26 -4.73
C PHE A 13 0.41 15.22 -3.38
N LEU A 14 1.05 16.30 -2.96
CA LEU A 14 1.87 16.35 -1.73
C LEU A 14 1.34 17.35 -0.69
N GLN A 15 0.05 17.65 -0.72
CA GLN A 15 -0.55 18.61 0.22
C GLN A 15 -0.86 18.00 1.60
N TYR A 16 -0.35 16.80 1.91
CA TYR A 16 -0.36 16.24 3.25
C TYR A 16 1.00 16.49 3.90
N SER A 17 1.07 17.49 4.78
CA SER A 17 2.25 17.74 5.60
C SER A 17 2.27 16.73 6.74
N ASP A 18 3.33 15.93 6.87
CA ASP A 18 3.60 15.00 7.99
C ASP A 18 3.79 15.69 9.37
N ASP A 19 3.31 16.93 9.53
CA ASP A 19 3.51 17.77 10.71
C ASP A 19 2.87 17.20 12.01
N LEU A 20 2.10 16.11 11.93
CA LEU A 20 1.47 15.47 13.09
C LEU A 20 2.23 14.25 13.63
N LEU A 21 3.28 13.77 12.98
CA LEU A 21 4.11 12.67 13.50
C LEU A 21 5.60 12.96 13.24
N SER A 22 6.16 13.95 13.93
CA SER A 22 7.61 14.14 13.98
C SER A 22 8.27 12.98 14.74
N VAL A 23 8.52 11.87 14.04
CA VAL A 23 9.54 10.90 14.44
C VAL A 23 10.80 11.30 13.69
N ASP A 24 11.78 11.84 14.41
CA ASP A 24 13.07 12.26 13.85
C ASP A 24 13.81 11.08 13.20
N GLU A 25 13.71 10.92 11.88
CA GLU A 25 14.60 10.05 11.12
C GLU A 25 15.91 10.76 10.84
N HIS A 26 16.93 10.37 11.60
CA HIS A 26 18.25 10.99 11.56
C HIS A 26 19.11 10.33 10.46
N GLU A 27 19.07 10.85 9.23
CA GLU A 27 19.96 10.40 8.15
C GLU A 27 21.32 11.13 8.23
N SER A 28 22.38 10.41 8.61
CA SER A 28 23.74 10.97 8.67
C SER A 28 24.49 10.73 7.35
N GLY A 29 24.60 11.78 6.53
CA GLY A 29 25.49 11.80 5.37
C GLY A 29 26.97 11.91 5.79
N HIS A 30 27.83 11.06 5.23
CA HIS A 30 29.28 11.12 5.41
C HIS A 30 29.99 11.52 4.11
N SER A 31 30.52 12.74 4.10
CA SER A 31 31.47 13.21 3.09
C SER A 31 32.87 12.64 3.33
N ALA A 32 33.45 12.04 2.31
CA ALA A 32 34.80 11.49 2.34
C ALA A 32 35.87 12.57 2.12
N HIS A 33 36.85 12.64 3.02
CA HIS A 33 38.15 13.27 2.76
C HIS A 33 39.29 12.27 2.99
N HIS A 34 40.13 12.14 1.97
CA HIS A 34 41.36 11.34 1.93
C HIS A 34 42.44 11.84 2.92
N GLY A 35 43.18 10.91 3.55
CA GLY A 35 44.42 11.25 4.24
C GLY A 35 45.19 10.08 4.88
N LYS A 36 46.07 9.46 4.08
CA LYS A 36 47.31 8.70 4.44
C LYS A 36 47.33 7.91 5.76
N ALA A 37 47.19 6.59 5.62
CA ALA A 37 47.40 5.61 6.68
C ALA A 37 48.85 5.64 7.20
N SER A 38 49.01 6.06 8.45
CA SER A 38 50.17 5.77 9.30
C SER A 38 49.79 4.61 10.21
N TRP A 39 50.73 3.70 10.47
CA TRP A 39 50.55 2.52 11.32
C TRP A 39 49.98 2.81 12.73
N SER A 40 49.98 4.08 13.18
CA SER A 40 49.29 4.52 14.41
C SER A 40 47.75 4.43 14.34
N SER A 41 47.17 4.54 13.14
CA SER A 41 45.72 4.41 12.92
C SER A 41 45.27 2.95 13.13
N PHE A 42 46.05 1.97 12.66
CA PHE A 42 45.74 0.56 12.90
C PHE A 42 45.76 0.18 14.38
N LEU A 43 46.75 0.66 15.13
CA LEU A 43 46.82 0.48 16.59
C LEU A 43 45.66 1.19 17.32
N SER A 44 45.28 2.38 16.84
CA SER A 44 44.12 3.12 17.37
C SER A 44 42.81 2.38 17.10
N HIS A 45 42.56 1.93 15.88
CA HIS A 45 41.36 1.15 15.54
C HIS A 45 41.33 -0.20 16.26
N LEU A 46 42.47 -0.86 16.46
CA LEU A 46 42.57 -2.09 17.25
C LEU A 46 42.23 -1.81 18.72
N LEU A 47 42.75 -0.72 19.31
CA LEU A 47 42.41 -0.33 20.67
C LEU A 47 40.93 0.02 20.83
N VAL A 48 40.36 0.79 19.89
CA VAL A 48 38.92 1.11 19.89
C VAL A 48 38.09 -0.16 19.77
N PHE A 49 38.45 -1.07 18.88
CA PHE A 49 37.76 -2.35 18.71
C PHE A 49 37.82 -3.23 19.97
N LEU A 50 38.98 -3.28 20.64
CA LEU A 50 39.14 -4.03 21.89
C LEU A 50 38.35 -3.40 23.04
N LEU A 51 38.35 -2.07 23.13
CA LEU A 51 37.58 -1.34 24.13
C LEU A 51 36.07 -1.51 23.91
N THR A 52 35.57 -1.36 22.68
CA THR A 52 34.15 -1.57 22.41
C THR A 52 33.74 -3.02 22.64
N SER A 53 34.56 -3.98 22.20
CA SER A 53 34.29 -5.41 22.42
C SER A 53 34.27 -5.78 23.90
N SER A 54 35.20 -5.23 24.69
CA SER A 54 35.23 -5.47 26.15
C SER A 54 34.04 -4.84 26.88
N VAL A 55 33.59 -3.66 26.45
CA VAL A 55 32.37 -3.02 26.98
C VAL A 55 31.14 -3.88 26.67
N TRP A 56 30.99 -4.36 25.43
CA TRP A 56 29.87 -5.24 25.06
C TRP A 56 29.91 -6.61 25.77
N LEU A 57 31.11 -7.17 26.00
CA LEU A 57 31.31 -8.38 26.81
C LEU A 57 30.98 -8.17 28.29
N ALA A 58 31.35 -7.03 28.85
CA ALA A 58 31.01 -6.69 30.23
C ALA A 58 29.50 -6.49 30.39
N ILE A 59 28.85 -5.82 29.43
CA ILE A 59 27.39 -5.65 29.41
C ILE A 59 26.70 -7.01 29.30
N SER A 60 27.16 -7.92 28.41
CA SER A 60 26.54 -9.24 28.26
C SER A 60 26.73 -10.15 29.48
N LEU A 61 27.83 -9.98 30.23
CA LEU A 61 28.08 -10.69 31.49
C LEU A 61 27.40 -10.03 32.70
N ALA A 62 27.10 -8.73 32.64
CA ALA A 62 26.43 -7.97 33.70
C ALA A 62 24.90 -7.99 33.58
N ILE A 63 24.35 -8.37 32.42
CA ILE A 63 22.95 -8.79 32.34
C ILE A 63 22.89 -10.11 33.13
N PRO A 64 22.26 -10.15 34.32
CA PRO A 64 22.00 -11.44 34.97
C PRO A 64 21.32 -12.29 33.92
N ALA A 65 21.65 -13.58 33.81
CA ALA A 65 20.89 -14.49 32.96
C ALA A 65 19.44 -14.40 33.41
N ILE A 66 18.68 -13.50 32.78
CA ILE A 66 17.24 -13.43 32.86
C ILE A 66 16.92 -14.77 32.23
N SER A 67 16.71 -15.77 33.08
CA SER A 67 15.89 -16.89 32.71
C SER A 67 14.61 -16.23 32.25
N ASN A 68 14.54 -16.01 30.94
CA ASN A 68 13.32 -15.76 30.24
C ASN A 68 12.52 -17.04 30.45
N SER A 69 11.90 -17.16 31.62
CA SER A 69 10.53 -17.61 31.66
C SER A 69 9.72 -16.59 30.88
N ARG A 70 9.95 -16.54 29.56
CA ARG A 70 8.87 -16.29 28.62
C ARG A 70 7.93 -17.42 28.97
N SER A 71 6.91 -17.11 29.76
CA SER A 71 5.64 -17.76 29.54
C SER A 71 5.43 -17.66 28.04
N VAL A 72 5.62 -18.77 27.34
CA VAL A 72 5.04 -18.96 26.02
C VAL A 72 3.55 -18.89 26.32
N GLY A 73 3.04 -17.66 26.38
CA GLY A 73 1.63 -17.39 26.26
C GLY A 73 1.31 -17.90 24.88
N THR A 74 0.75 -19.11 24.84
CA THR A 74 0.17 -19.71 23.66
C THR A 74 -1.03 -18.86 23.26
N ALA A 75 -0.74 -17.79 22.54
CA ALA A 75 -1.60 -17.15 21.57
C ALA A 75 -0.66 -16.31 20.70
N ASP A 76 -0.26 -16.89 19.58
CA ASP A 76 0.15 -16.15 18.41
C ASP A 76 -1.04 -15.22 18.07
N GLN A 77 -1.08 -14.05 18.69
CA GLN A 77 -2.12 -13.04 18.45
C GLN A 77 -1.79 -12.41 17.11
N VAL A 78 -2.08 -13.14 16.03
CA VAL A 78 -2.15 -12.57 14.68
C VAL A 78 -3.15 -11.42 14.78
N GLN A 79 -2.65 -10.18 14.82
CA GLN A 79 -3.48 -8.98 14.86
C GLN A 79 -4.18 -8.89 13.52
N ASN A 80 -5.44 -9.30 13.48
CA ASN A 80 -6.27 -9.18 12.29
C ASN A 80 -7.06 -7.87 12.37
N VAL A 81 -6.95 -7.02 11.34
CA VAL A 81 -7.69 -5.76 11.22
C VAL A 81 -9.21 -5.96 11.34
N THR A 82 -9.70 -7.15 10.96
CA THR A 82 -11.12 -7.53 11.03
C THR A 82 -11.54 -8.07 12.40
N SER A 83 -10.65 -8.06 13.40
CA SER A 83 -10.99 -8.52 14.76
C SER A 83 -12.16 -7.71 15.31
N ASN A 84 -13.18 -8.41 15.83
CA ASN A 84 -14.44 -7.83 16.32
C ASN A 84 -15.27 -7.10 15.25
N ALA A 85 -15.03 -7.35 13.96
CA ALA A 85 -15.89 -6.89 12.87
C ALA A 85 -16.86 -8.00 12.43
N TRP A 86 -17.98 -7.62 11.84
CA TRP A 86 -18.92 -8.51 11.16
C TRP A 86 -18.92 -8.21 9.66
N ALA A 87 -19.24 -9.20 8.82
CA ALA A 87 -19.15 -9.07 7.36
C ALA A 87 -20.53 -8.99 6.69
N LEU A 88 -20.62 -8.14 5.68
CA LEU A 88 -21.63 -8.14 4.63
C LEU A 88 -21.02 -8.73 3.35
N ASP A 89 -21.85 -9.30 2.48
CA ASP A 89 -21.45 -9.85 1.19
C ASP A 89 -22.40 -9.40 0.06
N CYS A 90 -22.02 -9.74 -1.17
CA CYS A 90 -22.77 -9.46 -2.39
C CYS A 90 -23.16 -10.72 -3.16
N GLY A 91 -23.08 -11.90 -2.51
CA GLY A 91 -23.20 -13.18 -3.20
C GLY A 91 -22.13 -13.41 -4.26
N ASP A 92 -22.44 -14.28 -5.22
CA ASP A 92 -21.50 -14.75 -6.25
C ASP A 92 -22.00 -14.48 -7.69
N SER A 93 -23.02 -13.63 -7.86
CA SER A 93 -23.58 -13.28 -9.18
C SER A 93 -24.06 -11.83 -9.25
N VAL A 94 -24.05 -11.26 -10.46
CA VAL A 94 -24.51 -9.88 -10.70
C VAL A 94 -25.95 -9.69 -10.26
N GLU A 95 -26.82 -10.66 -10.52
CA GLU A 95 -28.22 -10.63 -10.12
C GLU A 95 -28.40 -10.62 -8.59
N GLU A 96 -27.61 -11.43 -7.89
CA GLU A 96 -27.63 -11.50 -6.43
C GLU A 96 -27.07 -10.22 -5.79
N ALA A 97 -25.94 -9.71 -6.30
CA ALA A 97 -25.35 -8.46 -5.85
C ALA A 97 -26.34 -7.30 -5.97
N LYS A 98 -27.04 -7.19 -7.10
CA LYS A 98 -28.11 -6.20 -7.31
C LYS A 98 -29.27 -6.40 -6.33
N ALA A 99 -29.69 -7.64 -6.09
CA ALA A 99 -30.76 -7.96 -5.16
C ALA A 99 -30.40 -7.62 -3.70
N LEU A 100 -29.13 -7.75 -3.33
CA LEU A 100 -28.58 -7.37 -2.02
C LEU A 100 -28.29 -5.86 -1.90
N GLY A 101 -28.49 -5.10 -2.98
CA GLY A 101 -28.28 -3.65 -2.99
C GLY A 101 -26.81 -3.22 -3.08
N CYS A 102 -25.94 -4.13 -3.51
CA CYS A 102 -24.53 -3.84 -3.76
C CYS A 102 -24.34 -2.85 -4.92
N LYS A 103 -23.17 -2.24 -4.95
CA LYS A 103 -22.73 -1.30 -5.98
C LYS A 103 -21.44 -1.78 -6.61
N TYR A 104 -21.30 -1.54 -7.91
CA TYR A 104 -20.05 -1.83 -8.59
C TYR A 104 -19.05 -0.71 -8.31
N ASP A 105 -17.93 -1.06 -7.70
CA ASP A 105 -16.80 -0.17 -7.42
C ASP A 105 -15.74 -0.41 -8.50
N VAL A 106 -15.56 0.58 -9.39
CA VAL A 106 -14.62 0.50 -10.52
C VAL A 106 -13.16 0.53 -10.08
N LEU A 107 -12.83 1.10 -8.92
CA LEU A 107 -11.48 1.02 -8.37
C LEU A 107 -11.21 -0.41 -7.92
N LEU A 108 -12.15 -1.07 -7.24
CA LEU A 108 -11.96 -2.45 -6.81
C LEU A 108 -12.16 -3.46 -7.94
N ASN A 109 -12.86 -3.09 -9.02
CA ASN A 109 -13.38 -4.01 -10.05
C ASN A 109 -14.34 -5.06 -9.46
N HIS A 110 -15.08 -4.72 -8.41
CA HIS A 110 -15.93 -5.64 -7.66
C HIS A 110 -17.31 -5.06 -7.38
N TRP A 111 -18.31 -5.93 -7.23
CA TRP A 111 -19.54 -5.61 -6.53
C TRP A 111 -19.29 -5.59 -5.01
N VAL A 112 -19.69 -4.50 -4.35
CA VAL A 112 -19.37 -4.21 -2.95
C VAL A 112 -20.65 -3.81 -2.18
N PRO A 113 -20.82 -4.23 -0.92
CA PRO A 113 -21.91 -3.75 -0.09
C PRO A 113 -21.86 -2.23 0.07
N ALA A 114 -23.02 -1.57 0.01
CA ALA A 114 -23.11 -0.11 0.02
C ALA A 114 -22.31 0.62 1.12
N PRO A 115 -22.19 0.10 2.37
CA PRO A 115 -21.37 0.76 3.39
C PRO A 115 -19.86 0.85 3.10
N CYS A 116 -19.34 0.01 2.21
CA CYS A 116 -17.90 -0.02 1.85
C CYS A 116 -17.58 0.64 0.51
N VAL A 117 -18.58 1.22 -0.16
CA VAL A 117 -18.36 2.03 -1.35
C VAL A 117 -17.65 3.32 -0.91
N ASP A 118 -16.52 3.62 -1.56
CA ASP A 118 -15.67 4.73 -1.19
C ASP A 118 -15.52 5.71 -2.36
N ASP A 119 -16.54 6.55 -2.53
CA ASP A 119 -16.65 7.46 -3.67
C ASP A 119 -15.46 8.43 -3.78
N GLU A 120 -14.80 8.76 -2.66
CA GLU A 120 -13.62 9.64 -2.63
C GLU A 120 -12.44 8.98 -3.34
N PHE A 121 -12.12 7.73 -2.99
CA PHE A 121 -11.03 6.98 -3.63
C PHE A 121 -11.36 6.60 -5.07
N VAL A 122 -12.62 6.31 -5.39
CA VAL A 122 -13.06 6.08 -6.77
C VAL A 122 -12.86 7.33 -7.62
N GLN A 123 -13.26 8.50 -7.11
CA GLN A 123 -13.05 9.77 -7.82
C GLN A 123 -11.57 10.05 -8.05
N GLU A 124 -10.73 9.91 -7.01
CA GLU A 124 -9.29 10.13 -7.13
C GLU A 124 -8.65 9.17 -8.15
N TYR A 125 -9.02 7.89 -8.10
CA TYR A 125 -8.58 6.89 -9.09
C TYR A 125 -8.91 7.30 -10.53
N GLN A 126 -10.06 7.93 -10.75
CA GLN A 126 -10.51 8.34 -12.08
C GLN A 126 -9.89 9.66 -12.57
N GLU A 127 -9.21 10.44 -11.73
CA GLU A 127 -8.72 11.79 -12.08
C GLU A 127 -7.72 11.83 -13.23
N ASP A 128 -6.95 10.75 -13.42
CA ASP A 128 -5.91 10.69 -14.45
C ASP A 128 -6.36 10.08 -15.78
N ASP A 129 -7.65 9.76 -15.91
CA ASP A 129 -8.29 9.13 -17.07
C ASP A 129 -7.63 7.82 -17.55
N SER A 130 -6.82 7.15 -16.71
CA SER A 130 -6.14 5.91 -17.09
C SER A 130 -7.04 4.67 -17.09
N TRP A 131 -8.20 4.75 -16.44
CA TRP A 131 -9.15 3.67 -16.15
C TRP A 131 -9.97 3.14 -17.35
N ALA A 132 -9.53 3.41 -18.58
CA ALA A 132 -10.22 2.92 -19.77
C ALA A 132 -10.27 1.39 -19.82
N ALA A 133 -11.48 0.86 -20.01
CA ALA A 133 -11.75 -0.57 -20.10
C ALA A 133 -12.17 -0.97 -21.53
N TYR A 134 -11.89 -2.22 -21.90
CA TYR A 134 -12.10 -2.75 -23.25
C TYR A 134 -12.68 -4.16 -23.21
N TYR A 135 -13.50 -4.48 -24.21
CA TYR A 135 -14.07 -5.81 -24.38
C TYR A 135 -13.04 -6.85 -24.86
N ASP A 136 -11.95 -6.40 -25.49
CA ASP A 136 -10.94 -7.25 -26.12
C ASP A 136 -9.52 -6.95 -25.62
N GLU A 137 -8.68 -7.99 -25.64
CA GLU A 137 -7.28 -7.94 -25.21
C GLU A 137 -6.42 -7.00 -26.07
N ASP A 138 -6.78 -6.79 -27.34
CA ASP A 138 -6.11 -5.84 -28.23
C ASP A 138 -6.47 -4.37 -27.91
N MET A 139 -7.38 -4.15 -26.96
CA MET A 139 -7.88 -2.84 -26.51
C MET A 139 -8.41 -1.96 -27.66
N THR A 140 -9.24 -2.56 -28.53
CA THR A 140 -9.81 -1.89 -29.71
C THR A 140 -11.28 -1.48 -29.55
N HIS A 141 -12.04 -2.17 -28.70
CA HIS A 141 -13.45 -1.85 -28.42
C HIS A 141 -13.60 -1.40 -26.97
N GLN A 142 -13.63 -0.09 -26.78
CA GLN A 142 -13.76 0.52 -25.46
C GLN A 142 -15.16 0.33 -24.87
N ILE A 143 -15.21 0.07 -23.56
CA ILE A 143 -16.42 0.07 -22.74
C ILE A 143 -16.64 1.49 -22.22
N MET A 144 -17.86 2.02 -22.35
CA MET A 144 -18.11 3.45 -22.15
C MET A 144 -18.56 3.79 -20.74
N THR A 145 -19.06 2.80 -19.99
CA THR A 145 -19.65 3.01 -18.66
C THR A 145 -19.25 1.92 -17.67
N SER A 146 -19.15 2.28 -16.40
CA SER A 146 -18.95 1.31 -15.30
C SER A 146 -20.13 0.34 -15.19
N ASP A 147 -21.34 0.76 -15.56
CA ASP A 147 -22.51 -0.12 -15.60
C ASP A 147 -22.30 -1.25 -16.61
N GLU A 148 -21.83 -0.95 -17.83
CA GLU A 148 -21.48 -1.99 -18.81
C GLU A 148 -20.34 -2.91 -18.31
N MET A 149 -19.32 -2.35 -17.64
CA MET A 149 -18.25 -3.16 -17.03
C MET A 149 -18.80 -4.13 -15.99
N SER A 150 -19.76 -3.69 -15.18
CA SER A 150 -20.32 -4.45 -14.06
C SER A 150 -21.13 -5.70 -14.46
N GLU A 151 -21.56 -5.77 -15.73
CA GLU A 151 -22.32 -6.89 -16.28
C GLU A 151 -21.42 -7.97 -16.93
N LEU A 152 -20.12 -7.72 -17.04
CA LEU A 152 -19.17 -8.65 -17.67
C LEU A 152 -18.54 -9.57 -16.63
N ASP A 153 -18.13 -10.76 -17.04
CA ASP A 153 -17.24 -11.60 -16.21
C ASP A 153 -15.79 -11.08 -16.27
N ILE A 154 -15.39 -10.59 -17.45
CA ILE A 154 -14.01 -10.23 -17.78
C ILE A 154 -14.02 -8.99 -18.69
N TYR A 155 -13.07 -8.09 -18.46
CA TYR A 155 -12.67 -7.05 -19.41
C TYR A 155 -11.16 -6.83 -19.36
N TYR A 156 -10.66 -5.91 -20.18
CA TYR A 156 -9.24 -5.60 -20.28
C TYR A 156 -8.99 -4.12 -20.01
N THR A 157 -7.93 -3.80 -19.28
CA THR A 157 -7.45 -2.43 -19.07
C THR A 157 -5.97 -2.34 -19.39
N SER A 158 -5.39 -1.15 -19.36
CA SER A 158 -3.95 -0.98 -19.64
C SER A 158 -3.07 -1.31 -18.43
N VAL A 159 -1.81 -1.66 -18.65
CA VAL A 159 -0.80 -1.73 -17.57
C VAL A 159 -0.73 -0.40 -16.80
N ARG A 160 -0.92 0.75 -17.48
CA ARG A 160 -1.00 2.07 -16.84
C ARG A 160 -2.16 2.20 -15.85
N ASP A 161 -3.31 1.64 -16.16
CA ASP A 161 -4.45 1.55 -15.25
C ASP A 161 -4.11 0.67 -14.05
N HIS A 162 -3.56 -0.52 -14.30
CA HIS A 162 -3.25 -1.48 -13.22
C HIS A 162 -2.24 -0.92 -12.21
N VAL A 163 -1.28 -0.09 -12.65
CA VAL A 163 -0.38 0.67 -11.76
C VAL A 163 -1.16 1.64 -10.87
N ASN A 164 -2.06 2.43 -11.46
CA ASN A 164 -2.89 3.39 -10.73
C ASN A 164 -3.79 2.67 -9.72
N HIS A 165 -4.49 1.61 -10.14
CA HIS A 165 -5.30 0.74 -9.30
C HIS A 165 -4.52 0.22 -8.07
N CYS A 166 -3.31 -0.32 -8.27
CA CYS A 166 -2.49 -0.83 -7.17
C CYS A 166 -2.06 0.28 -6.21
N ALA A 167 -1.64 1.43 -6.73
CA ALA A 167 -1.23 2.57 -5.91
C ALA A 167 -2.42 3.13 -5.10
N MET A 168 -3.58 3.27 -5.73
CA MET A 168 -4.80 3.78 -5.11
C MET A 168 -5.36 2.84 -4.05
N ILE A 169 -5.34 1.53 -4.29
CA ILE A 169 -5.76 0.54 -3.27
C ILE A 169 -4.81 0.55 -2.07
N TRP A 170 -3.50 0.67 -2.29
CA TRP A 170 -2.55 0.75 -1.18
C TRP A 170 -2.73 2.05 -0.37
N LYS A 171 -2.96 3.18 -1.06
CA LYS A 171 -3.33 4.45 -0.42
C LYS A 171 -4.62 4.31 0.39
N LYS A 172 -5.69 3.76 -0.21
CA LYS A 172 -6.98 3.48 0.44
C LYS A 172 -6.79 2.64 1.71
N GLN A 173 -6.03 1.55 1.63
CA GLN A 173 -5.70 0.71 2.78
C GLN A 173 -5.10 1.53 3.92
N PHE A 174 -4.10 2.36 3.65
CA PHE A 174 -3.47 3.18 4.69
C PHE A 174 -4.48 4.12 5.36
N TYR A 175 -5.24 4.91 4.59
CA TYR A 175 -6.17 5.89 5.15
C TYR A 175 -7.34 5.25 5.90
N VAL A 176 -7.91 4.16 5.37
CA VAL A 176 -8.96 3.40 6.05
C VAL A 176 -8.50 2.93 7.44
N LEU A 177 -7.26 2.43 7.53
CA LEU A 177 -6.69 1.97 8.80
C LEU A 177 -6.30 3.13 9.73
N PHE A 178 -5.68 4.18 9.18
CA PHE A 178 -5.22 5.35 9.91
C PHE A 178 -6.38 6.14 10.52
N GLU A 179 -7.48 6.27 9.79
CA GLU A 179 -8.70 6.96 10.23
C GLU A 179 -9.61 6.07 11.09
N GLU A 180 -9.25 4.80 11.29
CA GLU A 180 -10.05 3.81 12.00
C GLU A 180 -11.49 3.72 11.44
N ARG A 181 -11.65 3.76 10.10
CA ARG A 181 -12.98 3.72 9.47
C ARG A 181 -13.76 2.48 9.93
N SER A 182 -15.05 2.67 10.21
CA SER A 182 -15.92 1.60 10.70
C SER A 182 -16.33 0.60 9.63
N ALA A 183 -16.17 0.94 8.35
CA ALA A 183 -16.45 0.08 7.20
C ALA A 183 -15.20 -0.04 6.33
N PHE A 184 -14.86 -1.26 5.89
CA PHE A 184 -13.77 -1.50 4.96
C PHE A 184 -13.97 -2.77 4.15
N ASP A 185 -13.69 -2.69 2.85
CA ASP A 185 -13.89 -3.81 1.92
C ASP A 185 -12.90 -4.97 2.19
N SER A 186 -13.26 -6.17 1.73
CA SER A 186 -12.42 -7.35 1.90
C SER A 186 -11.13 -7.32 1.06
N VAL A 187 -11.06 -6.50 0.02
CA VAL A 187 -9.92 -6.43 -0.90
C VAL A 187 -8.72 -5.83 -0.19
N ILE A 188 -8.91 -4.70 0.50
CA ILE A 188 -7.82 -3.99 1.20
C ILE A 188 -7.35 -4.67 2.48
N VAL A 189 -8.10 -5.62 3.04
CA VAL A 189 -7.70 -6.35 4.27
C VAL A 189 -7.20 -7.77 4.01
N THR A 190 -7.06 -8.17 2.75
CA THR A 190 -6.54 -9.49 2.40
C THR A 190 -5.04 -9.39 2.08
N PRO A 191 -4.17 -10.12 2.81
CA PRO A 191 -2.71 -10.08 2.56
C PRO A 191 -2.33 -10.43 1.12
N TYR A 192 -3.04 -11.39 0.51
CA TYR A 192 -2.82 -11.78 -0.88
C TYR A 192 -2.93 -10.58 -1.84
N HIS A 193 -3.91 -9.71 -1.65
CA HIS A 193 -4.09 -8.56 -2.53
C HIS A 193 -3.00 -7.51 -2.30
N THR A 194 -2.61 -7.27 -1.03
CA THR A 194 -1.48 -6.39 -0.70
C THR A 194 -0.16 -6.88 -1.30
N ASP A 195 0.13 -8.18 -1.16
CA ASP A 195 1.34 -8.79 -1.72
C ASP A 195 1.35 -8.72 -3.25
N HIS A 196 0.20 -8.97 -3.90
CA HIS A 196 0.03 -8.81 -5.34
C HIS A 196 0.33 -7.37 -5.79
N CYS A 197 -0.27 -6.37 -5.15
CA CYS A 197 -0.04 -4.96 -5.50
C CYS A 197 1.43 -4.57 -5.30
N ALA A 198 2.05 -4.94 -4.18
CA ALA A 198 3.44 -4.61 -3.89
C ALA A 198 4.41 -5.26 -4.89
N GLN A 199 4.18 -6.53 -5.22
CA GLN A 199 4.99 -7.25 -6.22
C GLN A 199 4.79 -6.65 -7.62
N TYR A 200 3.53 -6.42 -8.02
CA TYR A 200 3.21 -5.85 -9.32
C TYR A 200 3.88 -4.49 -9.54
N LEU A 201 3.78 -3.58 -8.56
CA LEU A 201 4.42 -2.26 -8.60
C LEU A 201 5.95 -2.34 -8.64
N SER A 202 6.55 -3.37 -8.06
CA SER A 202 7.99 -3.60 -8.14
C SER A 202 8.42 -4.08 -9.54
N ASP A 203 7.62 -4.95 -10.16
CA ASP A 203 7.95 -5.60 -11.42
C ASP A 203 7.57 -4.79 -12.67
N VAL A 204 6.63 -3.84 -12.54
CA VAL A 204 6.08 -3.09 -13.70
C VAL A 204 7.12 -2.23 -14.42
N THR A 205 8.27 -1.96 -13.80
CA THR A 205 9.36 -1.16 -14.39
C THR A 205 9.89 -1.70 -15.72
N ALA A 206 9.70 -3.00 -16.00
CA ALA A 206 10.10 -3.64 -17.24
C ALA A 206 8.97 -3.78 -18.28
N GLN A 207 7.74 -3.35 -17.95
CA GLN A 207 6.56 -3.56 -18.79
C GLN A 207 6.23 -2.35 -19.68
N ASN A 208 5.55 -2.61 -20.80
CA ASN A 208 4.98 -1.55 -21.61
C ASN A 208 3.64 -1.10 -20.99
N LEU A 209 3.56 0.18 -20.61
CA LEU A 209 2.37 0.76 -19.98
C LEU A 209 1.11 0.71 -20.86
N THR A 210 1.26 0.57 -22.19
CA THR A 210 0.16 0.45 -23.13
C THR A 210 -0.22 -1.00 -23.44
N SER A 211 0.40 -1.98 -22.80
CA SER A 211 -0.03 -3.38 -22.91
C SER A 211 -1.32 -3.59 -22.14
N SER A 212 -2.10 -4.60 -22.53
CA SER A 212 -3.32 -4.96 -21.83
C SER A 212 -3.05 -5.80 -20.58
N THR A 213 -3.95 -5.67 -19.63
CA THR A 213 -4.08 -6.49 -18.42
C THR A 213 -5.51 -6.99 -18.37
N ARG A 214 -5.69 -8.21 -17.86
CA ARG A 214 -7.01 -8.84 -17.75
C ARG A 214 -7.59 -8.57 -16.37
N VAL A 215 -8.85 -8.13 -16.35
CA VAL A 215 -9.62 -7.87 -15.13
C VAL A 215 -10.78 -8.85 -15.06
N GLU A 216 -11.00 -9.45 -13.88
CA GLU A 216 -12.19 -10.23 -13.57
C GLU A 216 -13.11 -9.40 -12.69
N VAL A 217 -14.39 -9.35 -13.02
CA VAL A 217 -15.40 -8.74 -12.15
C VAL A 217 -15.60 -9.64 -10.94
N GLY A 218 -15.30 -9.10 -9.76
CA GLY A 218 -15.39 -9.83 -8.51
C GLY A 218 -16.58 -9.43 -7.63
N PHE A 219 -16.70 -10.12 -6.51
CA PHE A 219 -17.69 -9.84 -5.45
C PHE A 219 -16.92 -9.73 -4.13
N ALA A 220 -16.89 -8.53 -3.56
CA ALA A 220 -16.16 -8.25 -2.33
C ALA A 220 -17.10 -8.27 -1.13
N GLY A 221 -16.57 -8.67 0.02
CA GLY A 221 -17.23 -8.47 1.30
C GLY A 221 -16.98 -7.06 1.84
N CYS A 222 -17.71 -6.70 2.89
CA CYS A 222 -17.55 -5.45 3.64
C CYS A 222 -17.52 -5.75 5.14
N TRP A 223 -16.42 -5.42 5.80
CA TRP A 223 -16.27 -5.57 7.24
C TRP A 223 -16.74 -4.32 7.96
N MET A 224 -17.54 -4.52 9.01
CA MET A 224 -18.17 -3.49 9.80
C MET A 224 -17.72 -3.61 11.26
N LYS A 225 -17.23 -2.52 11.85
CA LYS A 225 -16.93 -2.36 13.28
C LYS A 225 -18.05 -1.60 13.98
N GLU A 226 -18.28 -1.92 15.26
CA GLU A 226 -19.21 -1.22 16.14
C GLU A 226 -18.73 0.19 16.53
#